data_AF-A0A821L4Z6-F1
#
_entry.id   AF-A0A821L4Z6-F1
#
_cell.length_a   1.000
_cell.length_b   1.000
_cell.length_c   1.000
_cell.angle_alpha   90.00
_cell.angle_beta   90.00
_cell.angle_gamma   90.00
#
_symmetry.space_group_name_H-M   'P 1'
#
loop_
_entity.id
_entity.type
_entity.pdbx_description
1 polymer ?
#
loop_
_entity_poly.entity_id
_entity_poly.type
_entity_poly.pdbx_seq_one_letter_code
_entity_poly.pdbx_strand_id
1 'polypeptide(L)'
;MILLRFIFIICFTNATYLYFDRNSYEIFLSESTQIYTKIALIKAISAPSLSIQYELHGDTNKTFYLNSLTGELILLNPVDYETISIYKLTAEARSPSSIAPCFAELIIHILNINDNPPDINLIIY
;
A
#
# COMPACT_ATOMS: atom_id res chain seq x y z
N MET A 1 24.78 -5.66 -24.37
CA MET A 1 24.07 -6.09 -23.14
C MET A 1 24.82 -5.53 -21.94
N ILE A 2 24.51 -4.29 -21.58
CA ILE A 2 25.15 -3.59 -20.47
C ILE A 2 24.22 -3.74 -19.27
N LEU A 3 24.58 -4.59 -18.32
CA LEU A 3 23.96 -4.56 -17.00
C LEU A 3 24.40 -3.26 -16.32
N LEU A 4 23.52 -2.28 -16.22
CA LEU A 4 23.69 -1.20 -15.24
C LEU A 4 23.57 -1.83 -13.85
N ARG A 5 24.72 -2.05 -13.21
CA ARG A 5 24.80 -2.36 -11.80
C ARG A 5 24.66 -1.05 -11.04
N PHE A 6 23.46 -0.76 -10.55
CA PHE A 6 23.21 0.39 -9.68
C PHE A 6 23.97 0.18 -8.36
N ILE A 7 25.16 0.78 -8.27
CA ILE A 7 25.90 0.86 -7.01
C ILE A 7 25.41 2.13 -6.32
N PHE A 8 24.50 1.98 -5.36
CA PHE A 8 24.16 3.06 -4.45
C PHE A 8 25.33 3.28 -3.49
N ILE A 9 26.18 4.26 -3.79
CA ILE A 9 27.16 4.78 -2.83
C ILE A 9 26.42 5.79 -1.96
N ILE A 10 25.91 5.35 -0.81
CA ILE A 10 25.39 6.28 0.21
C ILE A 10 26.61 6.74 1.02
N CYS A 11 27.01 7.99 0.84
CA CYS A 11 28.08 8.62 1.62
C CYS A 11 27.59 8.81 3.07
N PHE A 12 28.09 7.99 3.99
CA PHE A 12 27.76 8.09 5.41
C PHE A 12 28.67 9.09 6.10
N THR A 13 28.18 10.31 6.33
CA THR A 13 28.67 11.17 7.41
C THR A 13 27.48 11.92 8.02
N ASN A 14 26.91 11.38 9.12
CA ASN A 14 25.81 11.97 9.93
C ASN A 14 24.40 12.07 9.27
N ALA A 15 23.88 11.00 8.68
CA ALA A 15 22.63 11.06 7.91
C ALA A 15 21.37 10.69 8.73
N THR A 16 20.49 11.67 8.96
CA THR A 16 19.07 11.46 9.31
C THR A 16 18.31 10.99 8.05
N TYR A 17 18.55 9.77 7.60
CA TYR A 17 17.86 9.23 6.42
C TYR A 17 16.51 8.62 6.80
N LEU A 18 15.49 8.89 5.98
CA LEU A 18 14.16 8.29 6.04
C LEU A 18 13.63 8.19 4.60
N TYR A 19 13.39 6.98 4.12
CA TYR A 19 12.93 6.76 2.75
C TYR A 19 12.17 5.44 2.60
N PHE A 20 11.35 5.33 1.56
CA PHE A 20 10.82 4.03 1.12
C PHE A 20 11.76 3.41 0.09
N ASP A 21 11.97 2.10 0.15
CA ASP A 21 12.78 1.36 -0.83
C ASP A 21 12.13 1.32 -2.23
N ARG A 22 10.82 1.58 -2.29
CA ARG A 22 10.01 1.63 -3.50
C ARG A 22 9.23 2.94 -3.56
N ASN A 23 9.09 3.47 -4.77
CA ASN A 23 8.26 4.64 -5.03
C ASN A 23 6.77 4.27 -5.12
N SER A 24 6.45 3.01 -5.46
CA SER A 24 5.10 2.49 -5.56
C SER A 24 4.97 1.05 -5.04
N TYR A 25 3.83 0.75 -4.43
CA TYR A 25 3.43 -0.57 -3.96
C TYR A 25 2.15 -1.00 -4.68
N GLU A 26 2.23 -2.11 -5.42
CA GLU A 26 1.05 -2.73 -6.05
C GLU A 26 0.49 -3.81 -5.12
N ILE A 27 -0.80 -3.69 -4.80
CA ILE A 27 -1.53 -4.57 -3.89
C ILE A 27 -2.73 -5.10 -4.65
N PHE A 28 -2.93 -6.42 -4.64
CA PHE A 28 -4.10 -7.05 -5.23
C PHE A 28 -4.98 -7.58 -4.11
N LEU A 29 -6.21 -7.08 -4.05
CA LEU A 29 -7.16 -7.34 -2.97
C LEU A 29 -8.44 -7.94 -3.54
N SER A 30 -8.86 -9.11 -3.08
CA SER A 30 -10.16 -9.67 -3.48
C SER A 30 -11.30 -8.88 -2.84
N GLU A 31 -12.38 -8.65 -3.58
CA GLU A 31 -13.60 -8.04 -3.04
C GLU A 31 -14.29 -8.88 -1.96
N SER A 32 -14.06 -10.19 -1.96
CA SER A 32 -14.51 -11.09 -0.88
C SER A 32 -13.66 -10.99 0.41
N THR A 33 -12.62 -10.16 0.44
CA THR A 33 -11.75 -10.03 1.61
C THR A 33 -12.50 -9.45 2.80
N GLN A 34 -12.41 -10.12 3.94
CA GLN A 34 -13.07 -9.67 5.16
C GLN A 34 -12.46 -8.34 5.66
N ILE A 35 -13.33 -7.45 6.14
CA ILE A 35 -12.91 -6.25 6.86
C ILE A 35 -12.09 -6.60 8.12
N TYR A 36 -11.27 -5.66 8.56
CA TYR A 36 -10.25 -5.79 9.61
C TYR A 36 -9.09 -6.75 9.29
N THR A 37 -8.95 -7.15 8.02
CA THR A 37 -7.81 -7.95 7.56
C THR A 37 -6.62 -7.05 7.23
N LYS A 38 -5.42 -7.47 7.63
CA LYS A 38 -4.17 -6.87 7.14
C LYS A 38 -3.93 -7.28 5.68
N ILE A 39 -3.87 -6.30 4.79
CA ILE A 39 -3.72 -6.52 3.34
C ILE A 39 -2.29 -6.29 2.85
N ALA A 40 -1.51 -5.44 3.53
CA ALA A 40 -0.12 -5.18 3.18
C ALA A 40 0.69 -4.66 4.37
N LEU A 41 2.01 -4.68 4.24
CA LEU A 41 2.95 -4.04 5.16
C LEU A 41 3.77 -3.00 4.40
N ILE A 42 3.55 -1.72 4.70
CA ILE A 42 4.24 -0.59 4.08
C ILE A 42 5.34 -0.14 5.02
N LYS A 43 6.60 -0.28 4.60
CA LYS A 43 7.75 -0.07 5.50
C LYS A 43 8.72 0.94 4.92
N ALA A 44 8.90 2.04 5.66
CA ALA A 44 10.01 2.96 5.43
C ALA A 44 11.27 2.46 6.15
N ILE A 45 12.42 2.85 5.60
CA ILE A 45 13.75 2.60 6.13
C ILE A 45 14.28 3.90 6.71
N SER A 46 14.77 3.85 7.95
CA SER A 46 15.30 5.01 8.65
C SER A 46 16.64 4.74 9.34
N ALA A 47 17.31 5.81 9.75
CA ALA A 47 18.39 5.71 10.73
C ALA A 47 17.86 5.10 12.06
N PRO A 48 18.64 4.27 12.77
CA PRO A 48 18.17 3.58 13.99
C PRO A 48 17.65 4.51 15.10
N SER A 49 18.09 5.77 15.12
CA SER A 49 17.68 6.79 16.09
C SER A 49 16.36 7.49 15.77
N LEU A 50 15.72 7.17 14.64
CA LEU A 50 14.48 7.82 14.19
C LEU A 50 13.26 6.94 14.46
N SER A 51 12.27 7.51 15.16
CA SER A 51 10.92 6.93 15.25
C SER A 51 10.10 7.34 14.03
N ILE A 52 9.57 6.36 13.30
CA ILE A 52 8.75 6.58 12.11
C ILE A 52 7.27 6.65 12.51
N GLN A 53 6.55 7.60 11.91
CA GLN A 53 5.10 7.69 11.94
C GLN A 53 4.57 7.64 10.51
N TYR A 54 3.59 6.77 10.28
CA TYR A 54 2.92 6.62 8.99
C TYR A 54 1.59 7.35 8.95
N GLU A 55 1.24 7.86 7.77
CA GLU A 55 -0.05 8.48 7.48
C GLU A 55 -0.52 8.08 6.08
N LEU A 56 -1.83 7.91 5.90
CA LEU A 56 -2.43 7.52 4.63
C LEU A 56 -3.25 8.68 4.07
N HIS A 57 -2.97 9.03 2.82
CA HIS A 57 -3.61 10.12 2.10
C HIS A 57 -4.38 9.62 0.89
N GLY A 58 -5.44 10.33 0.51
CA GLY A 58 -6.24 10.05 -0.68
C GLY A 58 -7.41 9.07 -0.48
N ASP A 59 -7.57 8.47 0.70
CA ASP A 59 -8.68 7.56 1.00
C ASP A 59 -9.91 8.31 1.53
N THR A 60 -10.70 8.89 0.62
CA THR A 60 -11.87 9.71 0.96
C THR A 60 -12.94 8.95 1.74
N ASN A 61 -13.07 7.65 1.49
CA ASN A 61 -14.12 6.81 2.06
C ASN A 61 -13.67 6.09 3.35
N LYS A 62 -12.43 6.31 3.80
CA LYS A 62 -11.81 5.62 4.94
C LYS A 62 -11.91 4.09 4.79
N THR A 63 -11.72 3.62 3.57
CA THR A 63 -11.78 2.20 3.20
C THR A 63 -10.62 1.43 3.81
N PHE A 64 -9.47 2.08 3.94
CA PHE A 64 -8.23 1.53 4.42
C PHE A 64 -7.73 2.32 5.62
N TYR A 65 -6.96 1.63 6.46
CA TYR A 65 -6.26 2.21 7.58
C TYR A 65 -4.81 1.79 7.54
N LEU A 66 -3.91 2.78 7.55
CA LEU A 66 -2.48 2.54 7.72
C LEU A 66 -2.12 2.77 9.19
N ASN A 67 -1.68 1.71 9.87
CA ASN A 67 -1.24 1.83 11.24
C ASN A 67 -0.01 2.75 11.33
N SER A 68 -0.14 3.81 12.13
CA SER A 68 0.87 4.88 12.21
C SER A 68 2.21 4.42 12.78
N LEU A 69 2.27 3.30 13.51
CA LEU A 69 3.50 2.80 14.14
C LEU A 69 4.06 1.58 13.41
N THR A 70 3.20 0.68 12.94
CA THR A 70 3.63 -0.60 12.35
C THR A 70 3.73 -0.55 10.82
N GLY A 71 3.04 0.39 10.17
CA GLY A 71 2.93 0.43 8.71
C GLY A 71 2.01 -0.67 8.14
N GLU A 72 1.24 -1.35 9.00
CA GLU A 72 0.25 -2.34 8.55
C GLU A 72 -0.93 -1.63 7.89
N LEU A 73 -1.21 -1.98 6.63
CA LEU A 73 -2.38 -1.51 5.90
C LEU A 73 -3.52 -2.52 6.12
N ILE A 74 -4.65 -2.03 6.62
CA ILE A 74 -5.80 -2.81 7.05
C ILE A 74 -7.02 -2.36 6.27
N LEU A 75 -7.84 -3.31 5.83
CA LEU A 75 -9.14 -3.05 5.23
C LEU A 75 -10.15 -2.72 6.34
N LEU A 76 -10.86 -1.59 6.26
CA LEU A 76 -11.89 -1.20 7.25
C LEU A 76 -13.32 -1.32 6.71
N ASN A 77 -13.50 -1.09 5.41
CA ASN A 77 -14.81 -1.18 4.76
C ASN A 77 -14.75 -2.20 3.62
N PRO A 78 -15.88 -2.85 3.28
CA PRO A 78 -15.93 -3.74 2.12
C PRO A 78 -15.56 -2.97 0.85
N VAL A 79 -14.95 -3.70 -0.08
CA VAL A 79 -14.61 -3.21 -1.41
C VAL A 79 -15.40 -4.02 -2.43
N ASP A 80 -15.71 -3.38 -3.54
CA ASP A 80 -16.59 -3.92 -4.58
C ASP A 80 -16.00 -3.51 -5.93
N TYR A 81 -15.66 -4.47 -6.76
CA TYR A 81 -14.96 -4.23 -8.02
C TYR A 81 -15.78 -3.36 -8.96
N GLU A 82 -17.09 -3.59 -9.02
CA GLU A 82 -18.05 -2.88 -9.86
C GLU A 82 -18.14 -1.39 -9.48
N THR A 83 -17.99 -1.07 -8.19
CA THR A 83 -18.01 0.31 -7.70
C THR A 83 -16.66 1.00 -7.86
N ILE A 84 -15.57 0.42 -7.34
CA ILE A 84 -14.21 0.97 -7.44
C ILE A 84 -13.22 -0.18 -7.64
N SER A 85 -12.68 -0.29 -8.85
CA SER A 85 -11.72 -1.36 -9.19
C SER A 85 -10.27 -1.04 -8.83
N ILE A 86 -9.91 0.24 -8.66
CA ILE A 86 -8.54 0.67 -8.33
C ILE A 86 -8.55 1.85 -7.36
N TYR A 87 -7.83 1.71 -6.24
CA TYR A 87 -7.51 2.82 -5.34
C TYR A 87 -6.07 3.29 -5.58
N LYS A 88 -5.88 4.60 -5.69
CA LYS A 88 -4.57 5.24 -5.77
C LYS A 88 -4.40 6.14 -4.55
N LEU A 89 -3.63 5.67 -3.58
CA LEU A 89 -3.41 6.32 -2.29
C LEU A 89 -1.94 6.70 -2.16
N THR A 90 -1.64 7.54 -1.17
CA THR A 90 -0.26 7.93 -0.85
C THR A 90 0.04 7.60 0.59
N ALA A 91 1.06 6.79 0.82
CA ALA A 91 1.65 6.58 2.14
C ALA A 91 2.69 7.67 2.40
N GLU A 92 2.57 8.34 3.54
CA GLU A 92 3.59 9.22 4.09
C GLU A 92 4.30 8.49 5.23
N ALA A 93 5.62 8.63 5.29
CA ALA A 93 6.40 8.33 6.49
C ALA A 93 7.15 9.59 6.93
N ARG A 94 6.99 9.94 8.20
CA ARG A 94 7.64 11.10 8.82
C ARG A 94 8.29 10.70 10.14
N SER A 95 9.27 11.49 10.58
CA SER A 95 9.83 11.35 11.92
C SER A 95 9.90 12.73 12.56
N PRO A 96 9.59 12.88 13.87
CA PRO A 96 9.74 14.17 14.57
C PRO A 96 11.16 14.75 14.50
N SER A 97 12.15 13.88 14.31
CA SER A 97 13.57 14.24 14.21
C SER A 97 14.10 14.29 12.76
N SER A 98 13.25 14.03 11.76
CA SER A 98 13.59 14.17 10.34
C SER A 98 13.17 15.55 9.84
N ILE A 99 13.96 16.14 8.93
CA ILE A 99 13.67 17.44 8.31
C ILE A 99 12.52 17.34 7.31
N ALA A 100 12.36 16.19 6.64
CA ALA A 100 11.35 16.01 5.60
C ALA A 100 10.62 14.66 5.73
N PRO A 101 9.32 14.61 5.41
CA PRO A 101 8.61 13.36 5.18
C PRO A 101 9.07 12.73 3.86
N CYS A 102 8.86 11.42 3.72
CA CYS A 102 8.96 10.72 2.45
C CYS A 102 7.62 10.10 2.08
N PHE A 103 7.40 9.89 0.78
CA PHE A 103 6.13 9.43 0.24
C PHE A 103 6.32 8.21 -0.66
N ALA A 104 5.32 7.34 -0.70
CA ALA A 104 5.20 6.27 -1.67
C ALA A 104 3.74 6.10 -2.12
N GLU A 105 3.54 5.75 -3.38
CA GLU A 105 2.22 5.48 -3.93
C GLU A 105 1.77 4.06 -3.55
N LEU A 106 0.48 3.92 -3.20
CA LEU A 106 -0.17 2.63 -3.01
C LEU A 106 -1.23 2.47 -4.11
N ILE A 107 -1.04 1.47 -4.97
CA ILE A 107 -1.98 1.14 -6.04
C ILE A 107 -2.64 -0.18 -5.65
N ILE A 108 -3.90 -0.09 -5.21
CA ILE A 108 -4.67 -1.24 -4.75
C ILE A 108 -5.67 -1.63 -5.84
N HIS A 109 -5.43 -2.77 -6.46
CA HIS A 109 -6.31 -3.38 -7.44
C HIS A 109 -7.32 -4.27 -6.73
N ILE A 110 -8.61 -3.98 -6.94
CA ILE A 110 -9.67 -4.89 -6.51
C ILE A 110 -9.78 -6.01 -7.54
N LEU A 111 -9.77 -7.24 -7.09
CA LEU A 111 -9.99 -8.42 -7.91
C LEU A 111 -11.46 -8.79 -7.83
N ASN A 112 -12.13 -8.73 -8.99
CA ASN A 112 -13.47 -9.27 -9.18
C ASN A 112 -13.46 -10.77 -8.86
N ILE A 113 -14.38 -11.20 -8.01
CA ILE A 113 -14.74 -12.59 -7.84
C ILE A 113 -16.07 -12.78 -8.57
N ASN A 114 -16.08 -13.71 -9.53
CA ASN A 114 -17.32 -14.06 -10.21
C ASN A 114 -18.21 -14.90 -9.29
N ASP A 115 -18.82 -14.25 -8.29
CA ASP A 115 -19.76 -14.83 -7.33
C ASP A 115 -21.14 -15.08 -7.95
N ASN A 116 -21.33 -14.77 -9.24
CA ASN A 116 -22.53 -15.10 -10.00
C ASN A 116 -22.16 -15.91 -11.25
N PRO A 117 -21.77 -17.20 -11.10
CA PRO A 117 -21.66 -18.09 -12.25
C PRO A 117 -23.00 -18.09 -13.00
N PRO A 118 -23.01 -18.06 -14.35
CA PRO A 118 -24.27 -18.10 -15.07
C PRO A 118 -25.05 -19.35 -14.64
N ASP A 119 -26.30 -19.14 -14.24
CA ASP A 119 -27.25 -20.22 -14.01
C ASP A 119 -27.59 -20.80 -15.40
N ILE A 120 -26.79 -21.76 -15.84
CA ILE A 120 -27.00 -22.43 -17.13
C ILE A 120 -28.16 -23.43 -16.93
N ASN A 121 -29.37 -22.92 -16.75
CA ASN A 121 -30.59 -23.69 -16.99
C ASN A 121 -30.76 -23.83 -18.51
N LEU A 122 -29.95 -24.71 -19.10
CA LEU A 122 -30.19 -25.22 -20.44
C LEU A 122 -31.48 -26.03 -20.40
N ILE A 123 -32.61 -25.38 -20.70
CA ILE A 123 -33.77 -26.09 -21.22
C ILE A 123 -33.37 -26.54 -22.62
N ILE A 124 -32.84 -27.76 -22.70
CA ILE A 124 -32.64 -28.47 -23.96
C ILE A 124 -34.04 -28.89 -24.44
N TYR A 125 -34.36 -28.55 -25.70
CA TYR A 125 -35.66 -28.68 -26.38
C TYR A 125 -36.49 -29.93 -26.04
#